data_AF-A0A529Y2N4-F1
#
_entry.id   AF-A0A529Y2N4-F1
#
_cell.length_a   1.000
_cell.length_b   1.000
_cell.length_c   1.000
_cell.angle_alpha   90.00
_cell.angle_beta   90.00
_cell.angle_gamma   90.00
#
_symmetry.space_group_name_H-M   'P 1'
#
loop_
_entity.id
_entity.type
_entity.pdbx_description
1 polymer ?
#
loop_
_entity_poly.entity_id
_entity_poly.type
_entity_poly.pdbx_seq_one_letter_code
_entity_poly.pdbx_strand_id
1 'polypeptide(L)' 'SSDPDNAAASAAEIGIAPERSYADYHAMAKAEAARPDGIEAVVIVTPNHLHAPIATAFLEAGIDVICD' A
#
# COMPACT_ATOMS: atom_id res chain seq x y z
N SER A 1 -5.02 4.80 -6.67
CA SER A 1 -6.40 5.33 -6.71
C SER A 1 -7.25 4.55 -5.72
N SER A 2 -8.33 5.13 -5.16
CA SER A 2 -9.32 4.36 -4.38
C SER A 2 -10.31 3.60 -5.26
N ASP A 3 -10.36 3.93 -6.55
CA ASP A 3 -11.07 3.17 -7.57
C ASP A 3 -10.18 1.98 -8.01
N PRO A 4 -10.65 0.72 -7.90
CA PRO A 4 -9.85 -0.47 -8.19
C PRO A 4 -9.37 -0.56 -9.64
N ASP A 5 -10.20 -0.15 -10.61
CA ASP A 5 -9.86 -0.23 -12.03
C ASP A 5 -8.74 0.77 -12.36
N ASN A 6 -8.86 1.98 -11.81
CA ASN A 6 -7.81 3.00 -11.92
C ASN A 6 -6.53 2.57 -11.19
N ALA A 7 -6.64 1.93 -10.02
CA ALA A 7 -5.48 1.42 -9.29
C ALA A 7 -4.73 0.33 -10.08
N ALA A 8 -5.46 -0.61 -10.69
CA ALA A 8 -4.89 -1.64 -11.54
C ALA A 8 -4.21 -1.06 -12.79
N ALA A 9 -4.86 -0.10 -13.45
CA ALA A 9 -4.30 0.58 -14.63
C ALA A 9 -2.99 1.32 -14.28
N SER A 10 -3.00 2.16 -13.23
CA SER A 10 -1.80 2.89 -12.81
C SER A 10 -0.66 1.97 -12.36
N ALA A 11 -0.97 0.87 -11.67
CA ALA A 11 0.03 -0.13 -11.29
C ALA A 11 0.69 -0.78 -12.51
N ALA A 12 -0.10 -1.14 -13.53
CA ALA A 12 0.39 -1.73 -14.76
C ALA A 12 1.29 -0.77 -15.55
N GLU A 13 0.96 0.53 -15.60
CA GLU A 13 1.76 1.57 -16.27
C GLU A 13 3.18 1.68 -15.72
N ILE A 14 3.39 1.40 -14.43
CA ILE A 14 4.69 1.46 -13.77
C ILE A 14 5.31 0.07 -13.50
N GLY A 15 4.74 -1.00 -14.07
CA GLY A 15 5.30 -2.34 -14.01
C GLY A 15 5.12 -3.07 -12.67
N ILE A 16 4.15 -2.66 -11.84
CA ILE A 16 3.77 -3.42 -10.65
C ILE A 16 3.01 -4.68 -11.07
N ALA A 17 3.38 -5.83 -10.50
CA ALA A 17 2.71 -7.10 -10.77
C ALA A 17 1.21 -7.00 -10.40
N PRO A 18 0.28 -7.52 -11.24
CA PRO A 18 -1.17 -7.35 -11.02
C PRO A 18 -1.64 -7.80 -9.64
N GLU A 19 -1.05 -8.88 -9.11
CA GLU A 19 -1.36 -9.44 -7.80
C GLU A 19 -0.86 -8.59 -6.62
N ARG A 20 -0.04 -7.57 -6.87
CA ARG A 20 0.44 -6.59 -5.89
C ARG A 20 -0.20 -5.21 -6.06
N SER A 21 -1.22 -5.10 -6.92
CA SER A 21 -2.11 -3.93 -6.94
C SER A 21 -3.29 -4.18 -6.01
N TYR A 22 -3.28 -3.52 -4.86
CA TYR A 22 -4.29 -3.68 -3.82
C TYR A 22 -5.32 -2.54 -3.86
N ALA A 23 -6.60 -2.89 -3.72
CA ALA A 23 -7.68 -1.91 -3.60
C ALA A 23 -7.90 -1.41 -2.15
N ASP A 24 -7.27 -2.06 -1.18
CA ASP A 24 -7.41 -1.77 0.25
C ASP A 24 -6.04 -1.86 0.95
N TYR A 25 -5.72 -0.84 1.75
CA TYR A 25 -4.40 -0.74 2.37
C TYR A 25 -4.23 -1.68 3.57
N HIS A 26 -5.31 -2.11 4.23
CA HIS A 26 -5.21 -3.14 5.27
C HIS A 26 -4.88 -4.50 4.66
N ALA A 27 -5.50 -4.84 3.53
CA ALA A 27 -5.18 -6.04 2.77
C ALA A 27 -3.73 -6.02 2.27
N MET A 28 -3.26 -4.88 1.77
CA MET A 28 -1.87 -4.69 1.38
C MET A 28 -0.91 -4.91 2.54
N ALA A 29 -1.09 -4.20 3.67
CA ALA A 29 -0.21 -4.31 4.83
C ALA A 29 -0.10 -5.75 5.33
N LYS A 30 -1.23 -6.47 5.43
CA LYS A 30 -1.25 -7.87 5.85
C LYS A 30 -0.58 -8.81 4.85
N ALA A 31 -0.86 -8.65 3.57
CA ALA A 31 -0.32 -9.52 2.53
C ALA A 31 1.20 -9.33 2.42
N GLU A 32 1.65 -8.08 2.32
CA GLU A 32 3.07 -7.76 2.15
C GLU A 32 3.91 -8.14 3.38
N ALA A 33 3.41 -7.94 4.61
CA ALA A 33 4.14 -8.36 5.81
C ALA A 33 4.30 -9.89 5.93
N ALA A 34 3.44 -10.68 5.28
CA ALA A 34 3.53 -12.13 5.28
C ALA A 34 4.42 -12.70 4.17
N ARG A 35 4.83 -11.86 3.20
CA ARG A 35 5.62 -12.28 2.04
C ARG A 35 7.10 -12.30 2.38
N PRO A 36 7.85 -13.34 1.97
CA PRO A 36 9.32 -13.31 2.03
C PRO A 36 9.94 -12.20 1.17
N ASP A 37 9.23 -11.77 0.12
CA ASP A 37 9.59 -10.70 -0.82
C ASP A 37 8.69 -9.45 -0.66
N GLY A 38 8.15 -9.26 0.55
CA GLY A 38 7.29 -8.12 0.87
C GLY A 38 7.99 -6.77 0.80
N ILE A 39 7.21 -5.69 0.75
CA ILE A 39 7.77 -4.34 0.89
C ILE A 39 8.39 -4.13 2.28
N GLU A 40 9.52 -3.43 2.32
CA GLU A 40 10.17 -3.03 3.57
C GLU A 40 9.64 -1.68 4.08
N ALA A 41 9.17 -0.83 3.16
CA ALA A 41 8.63 0.49 3.46
C ALA A 41 7.43 0.84 2.56
N VAL A 42 6.54 1.69 3.07
CA VAL A 42 5.42 2.26 2.33
C VAL A 42 5.52 3.80 2.29
N VAL A 43 5.11 4.38 1.16
CA VAL A 43 4.99 5.83 1.00
C VAL A 43 3.51 6.23 0.97
N ILE A 44 3.10 7.12 1.87
CA ILE A 44 1.70 7.56 2.00
C ILE A 44 1.54 8.94 1.36
N VAL A 45 0.79 8.99 0.26
CA VAL A 45 0.50 10.20 -0.54
C VAL A 45 -1.00 10.45 -0.69
N THR A 46 -1.79 9.99 0.29
CA THR A 46 -3.25 10.17 0.34
C THR A 46 -3.62 11.53 0.96
N PRO A 47 -4.88 11.98 0.91
CA PRO A 47 -5.31 13.16 1.66
C PRO A 47 -5.02 13.06 3.16
N ASN A 48 -4.63 14.17 3.80
CA ASN A 48 -4.03 14.21 5.15
C ASN A 48 -4.85 13.48 6.24
N HIS A 49 -6.18 13.49 6.15
CA HIS A 49 -7.03 12.81 7.15
C HIS A 49 -6.91 11.28 7.13
N LEU A 50 -6.32 10.71 6.08
CA LEU A 50 -6.07 9.28 5.93
C LEU A 50 -4.65 8.88 6.34
N HIS A 51 -3.75 9.83 6.54
CA HIS A 51 -2.35 9.53 6.87
C HIS A 51 -2.22 8.69 8.14
N ALA A 52 -2.84 9.14 9.23
CA ALA A 52 -2.77 8.45 10.51
C ALA A 52 -3.28 7.00 10.45
N PRO A 53 -4.52 6.70 10.00
CA PRO A 53 -4.99 5.31 9.97
C PRO A 53 -4.17 4.40 9.04
N ILE A 54 -3.68 4.92 7.91
CA ILE A 54 -2.84 4.15 6.99
C ILE A 54 -1.48 3.88 7.63
N ALA A 55 -0.81 4.91 8.16
CA ALA A 55 0.49 4.77 8.81
C ALA A 55 0.43 3.77 9.96
N THR A 56 -0.60 3.84 10.81
CA THR A 56 -0.82 2.87 11.88
C THR A 56 -0.90 1.43 11.36
N ALA A 57 -1.67 1.19 10.29
CA ALA A 57 -1.81 -0.17 9.75
C ALA A 57 -0.48 -0.78 9.26
N PHE A 58 0.39 0.03 8.64
CA PHE A 58 1.70 -0.45 8.17
C PHE A 58 2.73 -0.58 9.31
N LEU A 59 2.75 0.36 10.26
CA LEU A 59 3.61 0.28 11.44
C LEU A 59 3.28 -0.94 12.31
N GLU A 60 1.99 -1.25 12.51
CA GLU A 60 1.55 -2.45 13.22
C GLU A 60 1.94 -3.74 12.49
N ALA A 61 2.05 -3.69 11.16
CA ALA A 61 2.53 -4.79 10.34
C ALA A 61 4.07 -4.88 10.28
N GLY A 62 4.80 -3.97 10.93
CA GLY A 62 6.27 -3.94 10.95
C GLY A 62 6.90 -3.39 9.66
N ILE A 63 6.16 -2.58 8.89
CA ILE A 63 6.61 -1.97 7.64
C ILE A 63 6.92 -0.49 7.91
N ASP A 64 8.10 -0.02 7.48
CA ASP A 64 8.53 1.37 7.68
C ASP A 64 7.64 2.34 6.91
N VAL A 65 7.39 3.52 7.47
CA VAL A 65 6.47 4.52 6.87
C VAL A 65 7.22 5.79 6.50
N ILE A 66 7.06 6.21 5.25
CA ILE A 66 7.39 7.55 4.75
C ILE A 66 6.06 8.26 4.47
N CYS A 67 5.73 9.27 5.28
CA CYS A 67 4.50 10.05 5.14
C CYS A 67 4.82 11.43 4.56
N ASP A 68 4.04 11.86 3.56
CA ASP A 68 4.03 13.25 3.09
C ASP A 68 3.55 14.22 4.20
#